data_AF-A0ABD1BG88-F1
#
_entry.id   AF-A0ABD1BG88-F1
#
_cell.length_a   1.000
_cell.length_b   1.000
_cell.length_c   1.000
_cell.angle_alpha   90.00
_cell.angle_beta   90.00
_cell.angle_gamma   90.00
#
_symmetry.space_group_name_H-M   'P 1'
#
loop_
_entity.id
_entity.type
_entity.pdbx_description
1 polymer ?
#
loop_
_entity_poly.entity_id
_entity_poly.type
_entity_poly.pdbx_seq_one_letter_code
_entity_poly.pdbx_strand_id
1 'polypeptide(L)'
;MSRVEEARLLIKQIESFDRGMYTGPVGFFGGGESEFSVGIRSALVEKGLGALIYAGTGIVSGSNPSLEWNELELKISQFTKSLEYDSVLQAIN
;
A
#
# COMPACT_ATOMS: atom_id res chain seq x y z
N MET A 1 -13.15 -16.78 17.10
CA MET A 1 -12.35 -16.05 16.10
C MET A 1 -12.30 -14.61 16.56
N SER A 2 -11.13 -13.96 16.52
CA SER A 2 -10.98 -12.54 16.83
C SER A 2 -11.42 -11.68 15.64
N ARG A 3 -11.75 -10.42 15.88
CA ARG A 3 -12.08 -9.46 14.80
C ARG A 3 -10.98 -9.35 13.74
N VAL A 4 -9.72 -9.51 14.15
CA VAL A 4 -8.56 -9.49 13.24
C VAL A 4 -8.56 -10.70 12.32
N GLU A 5 -8.87 -11.88 12.86
CA GLU A 5 -8.95 -13.10 12.06
C GLU A 5 -10.11 -13.05 11.06
N GLU A 6 -11.28 -12.54 11.49
CA GLU A 6 -12.44 -12.33 10.62
C GLU A 6 -12.11 -11.37 9.46
N ALA A 7 -11.49 -10.22 9.76
CA ALA A 7 -11.07 -9.26 8.75
C ALA A 7 -10.06 -9.87 7.75
N ARG A 8 -9.09 -10.65 8.25
CA ARG A 8 -8.08 -11.31 7.40
C ARG A 8 -8.70 -12.34 6.47
N LEU A 9 -9.70 -13.09 6.92
CA LEU A 9 -10.42 -14.04 6.08
C LEU A 9 -11.23 -13.33 5.00
N LEU A 10 -11.95 -12.26 5.35
CA LEU A 10 -12.72 -11.48 4.39
C LEU A 10 -11.81 -10.88 3.32
N ILE A 11 -10.69 -10.26 3.73
CA ILE A 11 -9.67 -9.73 2.80
C ILE A 11 -9.22 -10.81 1.82
N LYS A 12 -8.87 -12.00 2.33
CA LYS A 12 -8.45 -13.14 1.49
C LYS A 12 -9.55 -13.62 0.53
N GLN A 13 -10.82 -13.44 0.88
CA GLN A 13 -11.96 -13.84 0.04
C GLN A 13 -12.26 -12.83 -1.07
N ILE A 14 -12.10 -11.53 -0.80
CA ILE A 14 -12.52 -10.46 -1.73
C ILE A 14 -11.38 -9.95 -2.63
N GLU A 15 -10.13 -10.10 -2.21
CA GLU A 15 -8.98 -9.67 -3.02
C GLU A 15 -8.43 -10.84 -3.82
N SER A 16 -8.47 -10.71 -5.16
CA SER A 16 -7.98 -11.73 -6.10
C SER A 16 -6.49 -11.59 -6.44
N PHE A 17 -5.74 -10.86 -5.63
CA PHE A 17 -4.32 -10.56 -5.85
C PHE A 17 -3.49 -10.82 -4.59
N ASP A 18 -2.18 -11.04 -4.78
CA ASP A 18 -1.23 -11.12 -3.68
C ASP A 18 -0.83 -9.72 -3.23
N ARG A 19 -0.94 -9.44 -1.93
CA ARG A 19 -0.52 -8.16 -1.33
C ARG A 19 1.00 -8.00 -1.30
N GLY A 20 1.76 -9.09 -1.44
CA GLY A 20 3.21 -9.08 -1.27
C GLY A 20 3.59 -8.47 0.09
N MET A 21 4.37 -7.38 0.07
CA MET A 21 4.80 -6.67 1.27
C MET A 21 3.80 -5.62 1.77
N TYR A 22 2.68 -5.39 1.10
CA TYR A 22 1.70 -4.37 1.50
C TYR A 22 1.09 -4.71 2.86
N THR A 23 1.07 -3.73 3.76
CA THR A 23 0.65 -3.84 5.18
C THR A 23 1.53 -4.72 6.07
N GLY A 24 2.61 -5.30 5.53
CA GLY A 24 3.58 -6.08 6.30
C GLY A 24 4.57 -5.21 7.08
N PRO A 25 5.31 -5.78 8.05
CA PRO A 25 6.37 -5.07 8.75
C PRO A 25 7.59 -4.88 7.84
N VAL A 26 8.17 -3.68 7.86
CA VAL A 26 9.39 -3.32 7.13
C VAL A 26 10.36 -2.69 8.12
N GLY A 27 11.54 -3.27 8.29
CA GLY A 27 12.49 -2.79 9.30
C GLY A 27 13.60 -3.79 9.59
N PHE A 28 14.23 -3.62 10.75
CA PHE A 28 15.36 -4.45 11.19
C PHE A 28 15.12 -5.04 12.58
N PHE A 29 15.78 -6.16 12.84
CA PHE A 29 15.93 -6.74 14.17
C PHE A 29 17.34 -7.31 14.29
N GLY A 30 17.97 -7.11 15.45
CA GLY A 30 19.32 -7.62 15.72
C GLY A 30 20.07 -6.77 16.73
N GLY A 31 21.12 -7.32 17.33
CA GLY A 31 21.98 -6.57 18.25
C GLY A 31 21.31 -6.10 19.55
N GLY A 32 20.15 -6.67 19.91
CA GLY A 32 19.38 -6.29 21.10
C GLY A 32 18.30 -5.23 20.82
N GLU A 33 18.16 -4.78 19.58
CA GLU A 33 17.18 -3.77 19.18
C GLU A 33 16.39 -4.21 17.96
N SER A 34 15.25 -3.53 17.75
CA SER A 34 14.44 -3.70 16.56
C SER A 34 13.63 -2.45 16.29
N GLU A 35 13.50 -2.08 15.02
CA GLU A 35 12.65 -1.00 14.57
C GLU A 35 11.90 -1.44 13.32
N PHE A 36 10.59 -1.20 13.29
CA PHE A 36 9.73 -1.55 12.17
C PHE A 36 8.74 -0.44 11.87
N SER A 37 8.48 -0.25 10.58
CA SER A 37 7.37 0.52 10.04
C SER A 37 6.39 -0.41 9.33
N VAL A 38 5.16 0.06 9.12
CA VAL A 38 4.17 -0.67 8.32
C VAL A 38 4.39 -0.35 6.84
N GLY A 39 4.43 -1.38 6.00
CA GLY A 39 4.56 -1.28 4.54
C GLY A 39 3.32 -0.70 3.86
N ILE A 40 3.04 0.57 4.13
CA ILE A 40 2.01 1.41 3.51
C ILE A 40 2.68 2.66 2.94
N ARG A 41 2.01 3.35 2.01
CA ARG A 41 2.61 4.51 1.31
C ARG A 41 3.98 4.15 0.73
N SER A 42 4.07 2.97 0.14
CA SER A 42 5.27 2.37 -0.44
C SER A 42 4.91 1.68 -1.75
N ALA A 43 5.93 1.38 -2.56
CA ALA A 43 5.81 0.60 -3.78
C ALA A 43 6.70 -0.64 -3.69
N LEU A 44 6.19 -1.79 -4.11
CA LEU A 44 6.99 -3.00 -4.30
C LEU A 44 7.48 -3.01 -5.75
N VAL A 45 8.80 -2.92 -5.94
CA VAL A 45 9.42 -2.86 -7.27
C VAL A 45 10.08 -4.19 -7.59
N GLU A 46 9.69 -4.77 -8.71
CA GLU A 46 10.23 -6.04 -9.19
C GLU A 46 10.69 -5.95 -10.65
N LYS A 47 11.88 -6.51 -10.91
CA LYS A 47 12.47 -6.50 -12.24
C LYS A 47 11.58 -7.28 -13.22
N GLY A 48 11.16 -6.62 -14.30
CA GLY A 48 10.31 -7.21 -15.33
C GLY A 48 8.80 -7.10 -15.07
N LEU A 49 8.38 -6.77 -13.84
CA LEU A 49 6.98 -6.53 -13.47
C LEU A 49 6.67 -5.03 -13.29
N GLY A 50 7.67 -4.23 -12.90
CA GLY A 50 7.49 -2.80 -12.63
C GLY A 50 7.25 -2.52 -11.15
N ALA A 51 6.45 -1.48 -10.86
CA ALA A 51 6.11 -1.08 -9.49
C ALA A 51 4.65 -1.41 -9.18
N LEU A 52 4.42 -2.12 -8.07
CA LEU A 52 3.10 -2.35 -7.50
C LEU A 52 2.86 -1.35 -6.38
N ILE A 53 1.86 -0.49 -6.55
CA ILE A 53 1.48 0.55 -5.58
C ILE A 53 0.11 0.17 -5.02
N TYR A 54 0.02 0.09 -3.70
CA TYR A 54 -1.20 -0.26 -3.00
C TYR A 54 -1.67 0.89 -2.12
N ALA A 55 -2.99 1.09 -2.07
CA ALA A 55 -3.63 1.91 -1.07
C ALA A 55 -4.91 1.23 -0.58
N GLY A 56 -5.31 1.57 0.64
CA GLY A 56 -6.49 1.05 1.28
C GLY A 56 -6.96 1.99 2.37
N THR A 57 -8.16 1.72 2.86
CA THR A 57 -8.82 2.49 3.92
C THR A 57 -9.60 1.53 4.82
N GLY A 58 -9.85 1.98 6.05
CA GLY A 58 -10.61 1.20 7.03
C GLY A 58 -12.11 1.40 6.80
N ILE A 59 -12.80 0.34 6.38
CA ILE A 59 -14.25 0.40 6.19
C ILE A 59 -14.97 0.22 7.52
N VAL A 60 -15.83 1.17 7.86
CA VAL A 60 -16.64 1.16 9.08
C VAL A 60 -18.12 1.40 8.77
N SER A 61 -18.98 1.20 9.78
CA SER A 61 -20.40 1.54 9.64
C SER A 61 -20.54 3.04 9.34
N GLY A 62 -21.27 3.37 8.28
CA GLY A 62 -21.43 4.75 7.80
C GLY A 62 -20.38 5.21 6.78
N SER A 63 -19.39 4.39 6.42
CA SER A 63 -18.47 4.69 5.31
C SER A 63 -19.25 4.92 4.01
N ASN A 64 -18.82 5.93 3.24
CA ASN A 64 -19.36 6.24 1.93
C ASN A 64 -18.39 5.74 0.84
N PRO A 65 -18.77 4.78 -0.03
CA PRO A 65 -17.84 4.19 -0.99
C PRO A 65 -17.10 5.20 -1.88
N SER A 66 -17.77 6.27 -2.30
CA SER A 66 -17.15 7.30 -3.15
C SER A 66 -16.13 8.15 -2.39
N LEU A 67 -16.38 8.47 -1.12
CA LEU A 67 -15.42 9.19 -0.29
C LEU A 67 -14.19 8.33 0.03
N GLU A 68 -14.41 7.05 0.34
CA GLU A 68 -13.33 6.09 0.56
C GLU A 68 -12.44 5.95 -0.68
N TRP A 69 -13.05 5.88 -1.87
CA TRP A 69 -12.30 5.85 -3.13
C TRP A 69 -11.45 7.11 -3.34
N ASN A 70 -12.02 8.29 -3.09
CA ASN A 70 -11.27 9.55 -3.18
C ASN A 70 -10.09 9.59 -2.21
N GLU A 71 -10.23 9.00 -1.02
CA GLU A 71 -9.12 8.89 -0.07
C GLU A 71 -8.00 7.99 -0.62
N LEU A 72 -8.34 6.89 -1.29
CA LEU A 72 -7.35 6.02 -1.95
C LEU A 72 -6.60 6.77 -3.05
N GLU A 73 -7.30 7.50 -3.92
CA GLU A 73 -6.70 8.34 -4.97
C GLU A 73 -5.73 9.37 -4.37
N LEU A 74 -6.12 10.04 -3.28
CA LEU A 74 -5.25 10.99 -2.58
C LEU A 74 -4.00 10.32 -2.03
N LYS A 75 -4.12 9.12 -1.43
CA LYS A 75 -2.97 8.35 -0.91
C LYS A 75 -2.01 7.94 -2.01
N ILE A 76 -2.51 7.54 -3.18
CA ILE A 76 -1.70 7.12 -4.33
C ILE A 76 -1.08 8.33 -5.05
N SER A 77 -1.74 9.50 -5.01
CA SER A 77 -1.33 10.69 -5.76
C SER A 77 0.11 11.14 -5.51
N GLN A 78 0.70 10.78 -4.37
CA GLN A 78 2.10 11.07 -4.07
C GLN A 78 3.04 10.32 -5.02
N PHE A 79 2.73 9.06 -5.34
CA PHE A 79 3.53 8.25 -6.27
C PHE A 79 3.36 8.70 -7.71
N THR A 80 2.13 8.93 -8.15
CA THR A 80 1.87 9.33 -9.54
C THR A 80 2.54 10.66 -9.86
N LYS A 81 2.44 11.65 -8.95
CA LYS A 81 3.15 12.93 -9.09
C LYS A 81 4.67 12.76 -9.14
N SER A 82 5.24 11.90 -8.29
CA SER A 82 6.69 11.67 -8.29
C SER A 82 7.19 10.98 -9.55
N LEU A 83 6.46 9.99 -10.06
CA LEU A 83 6.83 9.25 -11.28
C LEU A 83 6.67 10.11 -12.54
N GLU A 84 5.63 10.95 -12.61
CA GLU A 84 5.46 11.93 -13.67
C GLU A 84 6.63 12.93 -13.69
N TYR A 85 7.09 13.37 -12.51
CA TYR A 85 8.21 14.30 -12.39
C TYR A 85 9.54 13.70 -12.91
N ASP A 86 9.81 12.42 -12.64
CA ASP A 86 11.00 11.72 -13.17
C ASP A 86 10.96 11.60 -14.70
N SER A 87 9.79 11.31 -15.28
CA SER A 87 9.64 11.26 -16.74
C SER A 87 9.87 12.61 -17.41
N VAL A 88 9.46 13.70 -16.74
CA VAL A 88 9.74 15.08 -17.19
C VAL A 88 11.24 15.36 -17.09
N LEU A 89 11.91 15.07 -15.97
CA LEU A 89 13.36 15.29 -15.82
C LEU A 89 14.21 14.50 -16.82
N GLN A 90 13.78 13.31 -17.22
CA GLN A 90 14.46 12.54 -18.28
C GLN A 90 14.21 13.10 -19.70
N ALA A 91 13.15 13.88 -19.92
CA ALA A 91 12.82 14.45 -21.24
C ALA A 91 13.49 15.81 -21.51
N ILE A 92 13.99 16.49 -20.47
CA ILE A 92 14.70 17.79 -20.55
C ILE A 92 16.23 17.68 -20.38
N ASN A 93 16.76 16.49 -20.16
CA ASN A 93 18.20 16.18 -20.18
C ASN A 93 18.55 15.33 -21.41
#